data_AF-A0A2V3DRL8-F1
#
_entry.id   AF-A0A2V3DRL8-F1
#
_cell.length_a   1.000
_cell.length_b   1.000
_cell.length_c   1.000
_cell.angle_alpha   90.00
_cell.angle_beta   90.00
_cell.angle_gamma   90.00
#
_symmetry.space_group_name_H-M   'P 1'
#
loop_
_entity.id
_entity.type
_entity.pdbx_description
1 polymer ?
#
loop_
_entity_poly.entity_id
_entity_poly.type
_entity_poly.pdbx_seq_one_letter_code
_entity_poly.pdbx_strand_id
1 'polypeptide(L)'
;MRTSLAGHPRLRLHAGPTRRHALTGPNLWWSPTWGGNAGLANASAAAALGVPSTVFVPLTAPAVKVAALGKVGAAVVQEGTEYVDTYQRAMDFVAASGALYCHAYDQPEIAAGAGTIGLELEEQLDGVDTVLVAVRTGVKSVLVSNEQIAAARIFLWEDYRIVLENGAAAAYAALQTGAYVPRSDERVAVILCGANTDPAGL
;
A
#
# COMPACT_ATOMS: atom_id res chain seq x y z
N MET A 1 37.78 26.37 14.61
CA MET A 1 37.58 24.94 14.88
C MET A 1 36.32 24.50 14.15
N ARG A 2 36.48 23.89 12.97
CA ARG A 2 35.43 23.22 12.20
C ARG A 2 35.67 21.73 12.34
N THR A 3 34.75 20.99 12.95
CA THR A 3 34.74 19.54 12.93
C THR A 3 33.64 19.08 11.99
N SER A 4 34.08 18.55 10.86
CA SER A 4 33.27 17.85 9.86
C SER A 4 32.82 16.51 10.44
N LEU A 5 31.50 16.27 10.49
CA LEU A 5 30.93 14.93 10.64
C LEU A 5 30.56 14.42 9.24
N ALA A 6 31.58 13.94 8.53
CA ALA A 6 31.41 13.01 7.43
C ALA A 6 31.22 11.61 8.06
N GLY A 7 30.08 10.95 7.80
CA GLY A 7 29.89 9.61 8.37
C GLY A 7 28.57 8.89 8.13
N HIS A 8 27.52 9.50 7.57
CA HIS A 8 26.32 8.73 7.23
C HIS A 8 26.51 8.00 5.89
N PRO A 9 26.39 6.65 5.86
CA PRO A 9 26.28 5.94 4.60
C PRO A 9 24.97 6.37 3.97
N ARG A 10 25.04 7.22 2.93
CA ARG A 10 23.88 7.50 2.07
C ARG A 10 23.33 6.16 1.62
N LEU A 11 22.06 5.92 1.92
CA LEU A 11 21.32 4.76 1.43
C LEU A 11 21.33 4.82 -0.10
N ARG A 12 22.31 4.16 -0.74
CA ARG A 12 22.32 4.04 -2.20
C ARG A 12 21.25 3.02 -2.56
N LEU A 13 20.03 3.50 -2.82
CA LEU A 13 19.03 2.73 -3.55
C LEU A 13 19.63 2.44 -4.94
N HIS A 14 20.18 1.24 -5.11
CA HIS A 14 20.47 0.71 -6.43
C HIS A 14 19.13 0.35 -7.08
N ALA A 15 18.51 1.32 -7.73
CA ALA A 15 17.58 1.04 -8.80
C ALA A 15 18.37 0.36 -9.92
N GLY A 16 18.47 -0.97 -9.86
CA GLY A 16 18.89 -1.76 -11.02
C GLY A 16 18.03 -1.37 -12.23
N PRO A 17 18.50 -1.56 -13.46
CA PRO A 17 17.77 -1.15 -14.65
C PRO A 17 16.34 -1.72 -14.58
N THR A 18 15.37 -0.84 -14.36
CA THR A 18 13.95 -1.17 -14.50
C THR A 18 13.81 -1.65 -15.93
N ARG A 19 13.66 -2.96 -16.11
CA ARG A 19 13.30 -3.49 -17.42
C ARG A 19 12.00 -2.78 -17.77
N ARG A 20 12.05 -1.87 -18.74
CA ARG A 20 10.87 -1.43 -19.46
C ARG A 20 10.32 -2.65 -20.20
N HIS A 21 9.71 -3.60 -19.48
CA HIS A 21 8.71 -4.45 -20.10
C HIS A 21 7.71 -3.46 -20.68
N ALA A 22 7.56 -3.48 -22.00
CA ALA A 22 6.74 -2.52 -22.71
C ALA A 22 5.32 -2.56 -22.14
N LEU A 23 4.99 -1.60 -21.27
CA LEU A 23 3.64 -1.35 -20.74
C LEU A 23 2.72 -0.75 -21.82
N THR A 24 3.05 -0.96 -23.09
CA THR A 24 2.38 -0.37 -24.25
C THR A 24 2.27 -1.45 -25.32
N GLY A 25 1.10 -2.04 -25.40
CA GLY A 25 0.73 -3.01 -26.41
C GLY A 25 -0.79 -3.14 -26.46
N PRO A 26 -1.39 -3.45 -27.61
CA PRO A 26 -2.86 -3.49 -27.79
C PRO A 26 -3.56 -4.58 -26.97
N ASN A 27 -2.80 -5.43 -26.27
CA ASN A 27 -3.28 -6.54 -25.44
C ASN A 27 -2.82 -6.43 -23.97
N LEU A 28 -2.62 -5.23 -23.44
CA LEU A 28 -2.23 -5.06 -22.04
C LEU A 28 -3.48 -5.09 -21.14
N TRP A 29 -3.66 -6.18 -20.42
CA TRP A 29 -4.74 -6.36 -19.46
C TRP A 29 -4.14 -6.51 -18.07
N TRP A 30 -4.64 -5.78 -17.07
CA TRP A 30 -4.16 -5.92 -15.69
C TRP A 30 -5.20 -6.61 -14.82
N SER A 31 -4.76 -7.65 -14.11
CA SER A 31 -5.61 -8.43 -13.21
C SER A 31 -5.17 -8.30 -11.75
N PRO A 32 -5.72 -7.34 -10.98
CA PRO A 32 -5.54 -7.33 -9.54
C PRO A 32 -6.47 -8.36 -8.88
N THR A 33 -5.89 -9.23 -8.04
CA THR A 33 -6.61 -10.24 -7.24
C THR A 33 -7.10 -9.71 -5.89
N TRP A 34 -6.96 -8.41 -5.63
CA TRP A 34 -7.27 -7.82 -4.34
C TRP A 34 -8.31 -6.73 -4.51
N GLY A 35 -9.57 -7.01 -4.16
CA GLY A 35 -10.67 -6.05 -4.10
C GLY A 35 -10.53 -4.94 -3.04
N GLY A 36 -9.30 -4.67 -2.58
CA GLY A 36 -8.95 -3.59 -1.66
C GLY A 36 -8.09 -2.52 -2.35
N ASN A 37 -7.26 -1.83 -1.57
CA ASN A 37 -6.48 -0.67 -2.05
C ASN A 37 -5.57 -1.01 -3.23
N ALA A 38 -4.94 -2.17 -3.22
CA ALA A 38 -4.05 -2.60 -4.31
C ALA A 38 -4.81 -2.73 -5.65
N GLY A 39 -6.03 -3.29 -5.62
CA GLY A 39 -6.85 -3.38 -6.83
C GLY A 39 -7.30 -2.01 -7.34
N LEU A 40 -7.68 -1.11 -6.43
CA LEU A 40 -8.05 0.26 -6.80
C LEU A 40 -6.85 1.04 -7.37
N ALA A 41 -5.66 0.89 -6.78
CA ALA A 41 -4.44 1.51 -7.27
C ALA A 41 -4.07 1.02 -8.67
N ASN A 42 -4.08 -0.30 -8.89
CA ASN A 42 -3.79 -0.90 -10.19
C ASN A 42 -4.83 -0.50 -11.25
N ALA A 43 -6.12 -0.51 -10.91
CA ALA A 43 -7.18 -0.07 -11.79
C ALA A 43 -7.06 1.42 -12.17
N SER A 44 -6.72 2.27 -11.20
CA SER A 44 -6.50 3.71 -11.44
C SER A 44 -5.28 3.96 -12.33
N ALA A 45 -4.20 3.23 -12.12
CA ALA A 45 -3.00 3.30 -12.96
C ALA A 45 -3.28 2.78 -14.38
N ALA A 46 -4.08 1.73 -14.54
CA ALA A 46 -4.53 1.24 -15.85
C ALA A 46 -5.35 2.31 -16.59
N ALA A 47 -6.29 2.94 -15.89
CA ALA A 47 -7.12 4.01 -16.43
C ALA A 47 -6.28 5.21 -16.87
N ALA A 48 -5.29 5.63 -16.07
CA ALA A 48 -4.37 6.72 -16.40
C ALA A 48 -3.52 6.43 -17.65
N LEU A 49 -3.24 5.15 -17.92
CA LEU A 49 -2.51 4.69 -19.10
C LEU A 49 -3.41 4.35 -20.30
N GLY A 50 -4.74 4.42 -20.13
CA GLY A 50 -5.71 4.05 -21.17
C GLY A 50 -5.72 2.56 -21.51
N VAL A 51 -5.33 1.69 -20.57
CA VAL A 51 -5.29 0.23 -20.78
C VAL A 51 -6.44 -0.46 -20.03
N PRO A 52 -7.05 -1.52 -20.59
CA PRO A 52 -8.07 -2.29 -19.89
C PRO A 52 -7.58 -2.92 -18.58
N SER A 53 -8.45 -2.96 -17.57
CA SER A 53 -8.21 -3.68 -16.32
C SER A 53 -9.42 -4.49 -15.90
N THR A 54 -9.16 -5.68 -15.35
CA THR A 54 -10.18 -6.60 -14.85
C THR A 54 -9.84 -7.01 -13.43
N VAL A 55 -10.64 -6.62 -12.44
CA VAL A 55 -10.42 -6.94 -11.03
C VAL A 55 -11.28 -8.13 -10.63
N PHE A 56 -10.67 -9.16 -10.05
CA PHE A 56 -11.37 -10.32 -9.52
C PHE A 56 -11.53 -10.16 -8.02
N VAL A 57 -12.77 -10.29 -7.54
CA VAL A 57 -13.11 -10.19 -6.11
C VAL A 57 -14.09 -11.29 -5.74
N PRO A 58 -14.13 -11.76 -4.47
CA PRO A 58 -15.11 -12.74 -4.05
C PRO A 58 -16.53 -12.17 -4.08
N LEU A 59 -17.54 -13.02 -4.11
CA LEU A 59 -18.96 -12.63 -4.02
C LEU A 59 -19.29 -11.85 -2.73
N THR A 60 -18.46 -11.99 -1.69
CA THR A 60 -18.58 -11.31 -0.40
C THR A 60 -17.92 -9.93 -0.38
N ALA A 61 -17.31 -9.49 -1.48
CA ALA A 61 -16.66 -8.19 -1.54
C ALA A 61 -17.67 -7.05 -1.27
N PRO A 62 -17.33 -6.08 -0.38
CA PRO A 62 -18.24 -4.98 -0.08
C PRO A 62 -18.61 -4.17 -1.32
N ALA A 63 -19.90 -3.89 -1.50
CA ALA A 63 -20.43 -3.17 -2.67
C ALA A 63 -19.75 -1.80 -2.89
N VAL A 64 -19.35 -1.11 -1.81
CA VAL A 64 -18.62 0.16 -1.89
C VAL A 64 -17.27 0.02 -2.61
N LYS A 65 -16.55 -1.09 -2.40
CA LYS A 65 -15.26 -1.34 -3.04
C LYS A 65 -15.44 -1.72 -4.51
N VAL A 66 -16.46 -2.52 -4.81
CA VAL A 66 -16.84 -2.86 -6.19
C VAL A 66 -17.24 -1.60 -6.97
N ALA A 67 -18.04 -0.72 -6.36
CA ALA A 67 -18.42 0.54 -6.96
C ALA A 67 -17.21 1.47 -7.19
N ALA A 68 -16.26 1.51 -6.26
CA ALA A 68 -15.03 2.30 -6.43
C ALA A 68 -14.19 1.83 -7.62
N LEU A 69 -14.06 0.51 -7.82
CA LEU A 69 -13.39 -0.08 -8.97
C LEU A 69 -14.11 0.25 -10.29
N GLY A 70 -15.44 0.16 -10.31
CA GLY A 70 -16.23 0.54 -11.48
C GLY A 70 -16.08 2.03 -11.84
N LYS A 71 -15.99 2.92 -10.85
CA LYS A 71 -15.80 4.37 -11.07
C LYS A 71 -14.47 4.71 -11.76
N VAL A 72 -13.43 3.91 -11.55
CA VAL A 72 -12.14 4.09 -12.24
C VAL A 72 -12.07 3.33 -13.57
N GLY A 73 -13.16 2.72 -14.02
CA GLY A 73 -13.27 2.08 -15.34
C GLY A 73 -12.78 0.63 -15.39
N ALA A 74 -12.56 -0.02 -14.24
CA ALA A 74 -12.22 -1.44 -14.23
C ALA A 74 -13.45 -2.32 -14.49
N ALA A 75 -13.27 -3.39 -15.27
CA ALA A 75 -14.20 -4.50 -15.26
C ALA A 75 -14.07 -5.24 -13.92
N VAL A 76 -15.18 -5.52 -13.23
CA VAL A 76 -15.15 -6.23 -11.95
C VAL A 76 -15.83 -7.58 -12.11
N VAL A 77 -15.10 -8.66 -11.84
CA VAL A 77 -15.61 -10.03 -11.83
C VAL A 77 -15.77 -10.45 -10.37
N GLN A 78 -17.03 -10.64 -9.95
CA GLN A 78 -17.36 -11.15 -8.63
C GLN A 78 -17.63 -12.65 -8.73
N GLU A 79 -16.68 -13.48 -8.28
CA GLU A 79 -16.75 -14.93 -8.40
C GLU A 79 -16.00 -15.59 -7.23
N GLY A 80 -16.46 -16.77 -6.81
CA GLY A 80 -15.90 -17.49 -5.66
C GLY A 80 -16.45 -16.99 -4.32
N THR A 81 -16.46 -17.89 -3.35
CA THR A 81 -16.84 -17.58 -1.96
C THR A 81 -15.62 -17.34 -1.08
N GLU A 82 -14.51 -18.00 -1.42
CA GLU A 82 -13.23 -17.86 -0.74
C GLU A 82 -12.21 -17.10 -1.61
N TYR A 83 -11.18 -16.58 -0.94
CA TYR A 83 -10.08 -15.90 -1.63
C TYR A 83 -9.38 -16.81 -2.65
N VAL A 84 -9.18 -18.09 -2.30
CA VAL A 84 -8.48 -19.04 -3.17
C VAL A 84 -9.19 -19.26 -4.51
N ASP A 85 -10.53 -19.33 -4.50
CA ASP A 85 -11.33 -19.51 -5.71
C ASP A 85 -11.20 -18.30 -6.63
N THR A 86 -11.30 -17.10 -6.05
CA THR A 86 -11.16 -15.82 -6.76
C THR A 86 -9.76 -15.70 -7.37
N TYR A 87 -8.73 -16.07 -6.60
CA TYR A 87 -7.35 -16.05 -7.05
C TYR A 87 -7.12 -17.01 -8.22
N GLN A 88 -7.60 -18.26 -8.11
CA GLN A 88 -7.46 -19.24 -9.19
C GLN A 88 -8.15 -18.76 -10.46
N ARG A 89 -9.35 -18.19 -10.33
CA ARG A 89 -10.11 -17.64 -11.47
C ARG A 89 -9.35 -16.51 -12.18
N ALA A 90 -8.68 -15.65 -11.43
CA ALA A 90 -7.85 -14.58 -11.97
C ALA A 90 -6.61 -15.14 -12.69
N MET A 91 -6.00 -16.21 -12.16
CA MET A 91 -4.87 -16.88 -12.80
C MET A 91 -5.27 -17.57 -14.10
N ASP A 92 -6.44 -18.20 -14.15
CA ASP A 92 -6.99 -18.78 -15.37
C ASP A 92 -7.25 -17.71 -16.43
N PHE A 93 -7.77 -16.54 -16.03
CA PHE A 93 -7.93 -15.40 -16.93
C PHE A 93 -6.59 -14.91 -17.46
N VAL A 94 -5.57 -14.78 -16.61
CA VAL A 94 -4.21 -14.41 -17.01
C VAL A 94 -3.65 -15.39 -18.05
N ALA A 95 -3.77 -16.70 -17.78
CA ALA A 95 -3.32 -17.74 -18.70
C ALA A 95 -4.05 -17.71 -20.06
N ALA A 96 -5.36 -17.48 -20.05
CA ALA A 96 -6.18 -17.49 -21.26
C ALA A 96 -6.06 -16.21 -22.10
N SER A 97 -5.88 -15.05 -21.46
CA SER A 97 -5.90 -13.74 -22.14
C SER A 97 -4.51 -13.17 -22.43
N GLY A 98 -3.47 -13.66 -21.75
CA GLY A 98 -2.15 -13.02 -21.77
C GLY A 98 -2.07 -11.75 -20.92
N ALA A 99 -3.05 -11.51 -20.04
CA ALA A 99 -3.02 -10.40 -19.09
C ALA A 99 -1.77 -10.42 -18.21
N LEU A 100 -1.29 -9.24 -17.83
CA LEU A 100 -0.29 -9.12 -16.77
C LEU A 100 -0.97 -9.26 -15.41
N TYR A 101 -0.42 -10.17 -14.61
CA TYR A 101 -0.78 -10.27 -13.21
C TYR A 101 -0.04 -9.21 -12.40
N CYS A 102 -0.79 -8.42 -11.61
CA CYS A 102 -0.23 -7.42 -10.70
C CYS A 102 -0.46 -7.90 -9.26
N HIS A 103 0.60 -8.36 -8.60
CA HIS A 103 0.55 -8.74 -7.20
C HIS A 103 0.39 -7.49 -6.32
N ALA A 104 -0.28 -7.61 -5.18
CA ALA A 104 -0.45 -6.49 -4.25
C ALA A 104 0.86 -6.01 -3.56
N TYR A 105 1.96 -6.77 -3.65
CA TYR A 105 3.21 -6.48 -2.94
C TYR A 105 4.41 -7.32 -3.42
N ASP A 106 4.22 -8.59 -3.78
CA ASP A 106 5.31 -9.56 -4.05
C ASP A 106 5.84 -9.49 -5.48
N GLN A 107 6.15 -8.28 -5.96
CA GLN A 107 6.77 -8.02 -7.25
C GLN A 107 7.80 -6.90 -7.11
N PRO A 108 9.01 -7.02 -7.71
CA PRO A 108 10.05 -6.00 -7.61
C PRO A 108 9.57 -4.61 -8.02
N GLU A 109 8.75 -4.52 -9.06
CA GLU A 109 8.19 -3.26 -9.59
C GLU A 109 7.19 -2.63 -8.61
N ILE A 110 6.37 -3.46 -7.93
CA ILE A 110 5.42 -3.00 -6.92
C ILE A 110 6.17 -2.51 -5.67
N ALA A 111 7.18 -3.25 -5.23
CA ALA A 111 8.03 -2.85 -4.11
C ALA A 111 8.81 -1.56 -4.42
N ALA A 112 9.35 -1.43 -5.64
CA ALA A 112 10.04 -0.22 -6.08
C ALA A 112 9.10 0.99 -6.13
N GLY A 113 7.87 0.79 -6.62
CA GLY A 113 6.83 1.83 -6.63
C GLY A 113 6.43 2.27 -5.22
N ALA A 114 6.18 1.33 -4.30
CA ALA A 114 5.90 1.66 -2.90
C ALA A 114 7.09 2.37 -2.21
N GLY A 115 8.32 2.02 -2.60
CA GLY A 115 9.55 2.60 -2.06
C GLY A 115 9.81 4.06 -2.44
N THR A 116 9.08 4.64 -3.40
CA THR A 116 9.27 6.06 -3.76
C THR A 116 8.94 7.01 -2.60
N ILE A 117 8.10 6.58 -1.66
CA ILE A 117 7.86 7.33 -0.41
C ILE A 117 9.16 7.59 0.35
N GLY A 118 10.15 6.69 0.27
CA GLY A 118 11.45 6.89 0.88
C GLY A 118 12.23 8.06 0.25
N LEU A 119 12.08 8.29 -1.06
CA LEU A 119 12.66 9.43 -1.76
C LEU A 119 11.98 10.73 -1.33
N GLU A 120 10.65 10.72 -1.25
CA GLU A 120 9.87 11.88 -0.79
C GLU A 120 10.21 12.25 0.66
N LEU A 121 10.39 11.26 1.54
CA LEU A 121 10.82 11.48 2.92
C LEU A 121 12.24 12.09 2.99
N GLU A 122 13.19 11.62 2.17
CA GLU A 122 14.54 12.21 2.10
C GLU A 122 14.52 13.66 1.59
N GLU A 123 13.65 13.97 0.63
CA GLU A 123 13.51 15.31 0.06
C GLU A 123 12.79 16.30 0.98
N GLN A 124 11.76 15.84 1.69
CA GLN A 124 10.87 16.70 2.48
C GLN A 124 11.28 16.82 3.95
N LEU A 125 12.02 15.86 4.48
CA LEU A 125 12.38 15.81 5.89
C LEU A 125 13.90 15.78 6.06
N ASP A 126 14.45 16.85 6.62
CA ASP A 126 15.82 16.84 7.10
C ASP A 126 15.94 15.94 8.33
N GLY A 127 16.71 14.85 8.25
CA GLY A 127 17.20 14.08 9.42
C GLY A 127 16.19 13.16 10.10
N VAL A 128 15.48 12.32 9.33
CA VAL A 128 14.71 11.20 9.88
C VAL A 128 15.64 10.02 10.17
N ASP A 129 15.65 9.54 11.42
CA ASP A 129 16.47 8.39 11.82
C ASP A 129 15.71 7.07 11.64
N THR A 130 14.38 7.11 11.85
CA THR A 130 13.53 5.92 11.83
C THR A 130 12.20 6.18 11.13
N VAL A 131 11.85 5.28 10.22
CA VAL A 131 10.52 5.22 9.58
C VAL A 131 9.82 3.95 10.04
N LEU A 132 8.62 4.09 10.62
CA LEU A 132 7.81 2.94 11.01
C LEU A 132 6.94 2.50 9.85
N VAL A 133 7.27 1.32 9.29
CA VAL A 133 6.54 0.68 8.19
C VAL A 133 6.09 -0.71 8.63
N ALA A 134 4.86 -1.09 8.28
CA ALA A 134 4.35 -2.44 8.52
C ALA A 134 5.01 -3.45 7.54
N VAL A 135 6.20 -3.98 7.92
CA VAL A 135 6.95 -5.15 7.35
C VAL A 135 7.59 -4.91 5.95
N ARG A 136 8.78 -5.37 5.49
CA ARG A 136 9.95 -6.24 5.84
C ARG A 136 11.19 -5.49 5.24
N THR A 137 12.40 -5.36 5.79
CA THR A 137 13.38 -6.29 6.41
C THR A 137 14.22 -5.59 7.50
N GLY A 138 14.63 -6.30 8.55
CA GLY A 138 15.52 -5.78 9.61
C GLY A 138 14.83 -4.99 10.74
N VAL A 139 13.53 -4.70 10.57
CA VAL A 139 12.70 -3.96 11.53
C VAL A 139 12.07 -4.91 12.55
N LYS A 140 12.02 -4.51 13.82
CA LYS A 140 11.31 -5.23 14.88
C LYS A 140 9.81 -4.96 14.74
N SER A 141 9.03 -6.01 14.47
CA SER A 141 7.56 -5.89 14.54
C SER A 141 7.11 -5.74 15.99
N VAL A 142 6.11 -4.89 16.20
CA VAL A 142 5.39 -4.76 17.47
C VAL A 142 3.91 -5.05 17.21
N LEU A 143 3.19 -5.45 18.26
CA LEU A 143 1.77 -5.80 18.16
C LEU A 143 0.92 -4.72 18.82
N VAL A 144 -0.22 -4.46 18.22
CA VAL A 144 -1.29 -3.61 18.75
C VAL A 144 -2.61 -4.35 18.61
N SER A 145 -3.52 -4.16 19.56
CA SER A 145 -4.85 -4.76 19.54
C SER A 145 -5.80 -3.97 18.62
N ASN A 146 -6.92 -4.58 18.25
CA ASN A 146 -7.95 -3.90 17.45
C ASN A 146 -8.53 -2.69 18.19
N GLU A 147 -8.67 -2.76 19.51
CA GLU A 147 -9.12 -1.64 20.36
C GLU A 147 -8.11 -0.49 20.32
N GLN A 148 -6.82 -0.79 20.34
CA GLN A 148 -5.76 0.22 20.23
C GLN A 148 -5.74 0.86 18.83
N ILE A 149 -5.98 0.07 17.78
CA ILE A 149 -6.14 0.58 16.41
C ILE A 149 -7.37 1.50 16.31
N ALA A 150 -8.50 1.11 16.89
CA ALA A 150 -9.71 1.93 16.91
C ALA A 150 -9.49 3.25 17.66
N ALA A 151 -8.87 3.21 18.84
CA ALA A 151 -8.52 4.40 19.62
C ALA A 151 -7.59 5.36 18.85
N ALA A 152 -6.60 4.81 18.13
CA ALA A 152 -5.73 5.58 17.26
C ALA A 152 -6.49 6.29 16.13
N ARG A 153 -7.45 5.62 15.48
CA ARG A 153 -8.29 6.22 14.43
C ARG A 153 -9.14 7.36 14.98
N ILE A 154 -9.81 7.15 16.12
CA ILE A 154 -10.64 8.16 16.77
C ILE A 154 -9.80 9.39 17.12
N PHE A 155 -8.64 9.19 17.75
CA PHE A 155 -7.74 10.27 18.12
C PHE A 155 -7.28 11.09 16.90
N LEU A 156 -6.84 10.44 15.83
CA LEU A 156 -6.39 11.13 14.62
C LEU A 156 -7.53 11.90 13.93
N TRP A 157 -8.76 11.41 14.03
CA TRP A 157 -9.93 12.14 13.54
C TRP A 157 -10.31 13.33 14.42
N GLU A 158 -10.36 13.16 15.74
CA GLU A 158 -10.79 14.20 16.68
C GLU A 158 -9.80 15.37 16.71
N ASP A 159 -8.50 15.06 16.82
CA ASP A 159 -7.46 16.06 17.06
C ASP A 159 -6.85 16.61 15.78
N TYR A 160 -6.71 15.77 14.75
CA TYR A 160 -6.01 16.11 13.51
C TYR A 160 -6.91 16.15 12.28
N ARG A 161 -8.18 15.72 12.40
CA ARG A 161 -9.13 15.60 11.27
C ARG A 161 -8.61 14.70 10.15
N ILE A 162 -7.79 13.71 10.49
CA ILE A 162 -7.25 12.72 9.57
C ILE A 162 -8.05 11.43 9.70
N VAL A 163 -8.67 10.99 8.60
CA VAL A 163 -9.40 9.72 8.51
C VAL A 163 -8.44 8.62 8.07
N LEU A 164 -8.48 7.46 8.76
CA LEU A 164 -7.72 6.28 8.39
C LEU A 164 -8.56 5.01 8.42
N GLU A 165 -8.17 4.03 7.61
CA GLU A 165 -8.62 2.65 7.78
C GLU A 165 -7.81 1.94 8.88
N ASN A 166 -8.29 0.77 9.33
CA ASN A 166 -7.69 0.02 10.44
C ASN A 166 -6.20 -0.29 10.23
N GLY A 167 -5.82 -0.77 9.05
CA GLY A 167 -4.41 -1.12 8.77
C GLY A 167 -3.47 0.10 8.82
N ALA A 168 -3.94 1.26 8.36
CA ALA A 168 -3.14 2.48 8.31
C ALA A 168 -2.92 3.13 9.68
N ALA A 169 -3.77 2.84 10.66
CA ALA A 169 -3.63 3.34 12.02
C ALA A 169 -2.69 2.49 12.90
N ALA A 170 -2.31 1.29 12.46
CA ALA A 170 -1.54 0.35 13.30
C ALA A 170 -0.17 0.90 13.73
N ALA A 171 0.54 1.60 12.84
CA ALA A 171 1.84 2.18 13.16
C ALA A 171 1.72 3.34 14.17
N TYR A 172 0.67 4.16 14.05
CA TYR A 172 0.40 5.22 15.04
C TYR A 172 -0.04 4.65 16.39
N ALA A 173 -0.89 3.62 16.39
CA ALA A 173 -1.30 2.92 17.61
C ALA A 173 -0.09 2.37 18.39
N ALA A 174 0.97 1.93 17.69
CA ALA A 174 2.18 1.44 18.34
C ALA A 174 2.92 2.55 19.11
N LEU A 175 2.94 3.78 18.59
CA LEU A 175 3.48 4.95 19.29
C LEU A 175 2.60 5.32 20.49
N GLN A 176 1.29 5.45 20.24
CA GLN A 176 0.34 5.94 21.24
C GLN A 176 0.27 5.03 22.47
N THR A 177 0.43 3.72 22.27
CA THR A 177 0.35 2.71 23.35
C THR A 177 1.69 2.45 24.04
N GLY A 178 2.78 3.00 23.51
CA GLY A 178 4.14 2.67 23.95
C GLY A 178 4.60 1.26 23.56
N ALA A 179 3.89 0.56 22.67
CA ALA A 179 4.39 -0.68 22.08
C ALA A 179 5.70 -0.45 21.31
N TYR A 180 5.86 0.75 20.76
CA TYR A 180 7.14 1.32 20.37
C TYR A 180 7.36 2.64 21.12
N VAL A 181 8.51 2.75 21.77
CA VAL A 181 8.95 3.97 22.48
C VAL A 181 10.18 4.50 21.75
N PRO A 182 10.08 5.66 21.07
CA PRO A 182 11.24 6.31 20.47
C PRO A 182 12.31 6.62 21.52
N ARG A 183 13.58 6.55 21.14
CA ARG A 183 14.66 7.09 21.98
C ARG A 183 14.53 8.62 22.08
N SER A 184 15.12 9.21 23.11
CA SER A 184 15.05 10.66 23.37
C SER A 184 15.62 11.52 22.24
N ASP A 185 16.54 10.98 21.45
CA ASP A 185 17.21 11.62 20.31
C ASP A 185 16.66 11.15 18.96
N GLU A 186 15.66 10.25 18.95
CA GLU A 186 15.16 9.63 17.73
C GLU A 186 14.04 10.44 17.09
N ARG A 187 14.18 10.73 15.79
CA ARG A 187 13.14 11.39 15.00
C ARG A 187 12.37 10.35 14.19
N VAL A 188 11.09 10.21 14.50
CA VAL A 188 10.20 9.17 13.96
C VAL A 188 9.20 9.76 12.97
N ALA A 189 9.12 9.15 11.79
CA ALA A 189 8.04 9.37 10.84
C ALA A 189 7.08 8.16 10.83
N VAL A 190 5.77 8.43 10.82
CA VAL A 190 4.72 7.42 10.69
C VAL A 190 4.03 7.59 9.34
N ILE A 191 4.02 6.52 8.54
CA ILE A 191 3.31 6.50 7.26
C ILE A 191 1.84 6.13 7.50
N LEU A 192 0.95 7.06 7.20
CA LEU A 192 -0.50 6.85 7.24
C LEU A 192 -0.98 6.39 5.86
N CYS A 193 -0.96 5.09 5.60
CA CYS A 193 -0.96 4.53 4.24
C CYS A 193 -2.33 4.40 3.56
N GLY A 194 -3.45 4.68 4.24
CA GLY A 194 -4.77 4.47 3.63
C GLY A 194 -5.96 4.98 4.45
N ALA A 195 -6.98 5.44 3.73
CA ALA A 195 -8.20 6.03 4.27
C ALA A 195 -9.48 5.47 3.64
N ASN A 196 -9.37 4.32 2.95
CA ASN A 196 -10.49 3.70 2.22
C ASN A 196 -11.42 2.93 3.17
N THR A 197 -12.05 3.67 4.08
CA THR A 197 -12.99 3.17 5.09
C THR A 197 -14.37 3.77 4.90
N ASP A 198 -15.40 3.06 5.37
CA ASP A 198 -16.73 3.63 5.52
C ASP A 198 -16.72 4.66 6.67
N PRO A 199 -17.19 5.89 6.46
CA PRO A 199 -17.33 6.88 7.54
C PRO A 199 -18.23 6.41 8.69
N ALA A 200 -19.17 5.49 8.43
CA ALA A 200 -20.02 4.91 9.48
C ALA A 200 -19.27 3.98 10.45
N GLY A 201 -18.04 3.59 10.12
CA GLY A 201 -17.18 2.73 10.95
C GLY A 201 -16.01 3.47 11.60
N LEU A 202 -16.09 4.80 11.72
CA LEU A 202 -15.15 5.63 12.50
C LEU A 202 -15.59 5.73 13.96
#